data_AF-A0A941ETD0-F1
#
_entry.id   AF-A0A941ETD0-F1
#
_cell.length_a   1.000
_cell.length_b   1.000
_cell.length_c   1.000
_cell.angle_alpha   90.00
_cell.angle_beta   90.00
_cell.angle_gamma   90.00
#
_symmetry.space_group_name_H-M   'P 1'
#
loop_
_entity.id
_entity.type
_entity.pdbx_description
1 polymer ?
#
loop_
_entity_poly.entity_id
_entity_poly.type
_entity_poly.pdbx_seq_one_letter_code
_entity_poly.pdbx_strand_id
1 'polypeptide(L)'
;MVVPVGADGKVDFVNASSGSADLIADVFGYFSTGTDLSLSSLSFASPTVDGTASGASDTATWTIADTNQNATTVNGEVVFRQLGSKPNTYVGQPYIEEFTLGQSYSNAATFVSGDLASSTYSYQFVVPNYTATASATWGITTVVINDDQGRRLDLAGSALSSYGNTLTATEIASSTTPATDNTGVMYVSNMASVPAVAYDGVNTAIQYRLSAYDAQSGFWRGTLGLSGPGGG
;
A
#
# COMPACT_ATOMS: atom_id res chain seq x y z
N MET A 1 7.89 3.63 7.28
CA MET A 1 7.72 2.35 8.00
C MET A 1 7.38 2.70 9.44
N VAL A 2 6.24 2.22 9.94
CA VAL A 2 5.81 2.41 11.33
C VAL A 2 5.84 1.03 11.99
N VAL A 3 6.41 0.93 13.18
CA VAL A 3 6.44 -0.32 13.96
C VAL A 3 5.31 -0.24 14.98
N PRO A 4 4.37 -1.21 15.00
CA PRO A 4 3.33 -1.23 16.01
C PRO A 4 3.95 -1.45 17.40
N VAL A 5 3.47 -0.69 18.38
CA VAL A 5 3.77 -0.94 19.80
C VAL A 5 2.96 -2.13 20.29
N GLY A 6 3.59 -2.97 21.10
CA GLY A 6 2.91 -4.04 21.82
C GLY A 6 1.79 -3.50 22.72
N ALA A 7 0.87 -4.37 23.13
CA ALA A 7 -0.22 -4.00 24.04
C ALA A 7 0.28 -3.48 25.40
N ASP A 8 1.54 -3.76 25.75
CA ASP A 8 2.24 -3.25 26.93
C ASP A 8 2.99 -1.94 26.69
N GLY A 9 2.86 -1.35 25.50
CA GLY A 9 3.49 -0.10 25.10
C GLY A 9 4.97 -0.22 24.73
N LYS A 10 5.47 -1.44 24.44
CA LYS A 10 6.88 -1.69 24.14
C LYS A 10 7.13 -2.08 22.68
N VAL A 11 8.35 -1.84 22.23
CA VAL A 11 8.89 -2.36 20.97
C VAL A 11 10.10 -3.22 21.31
N ASP A 12 10.09 -4.47 20.87
CA ASP A 12 11.17 -5.43 21.11
C ASP A 12 12.20 -5.37 19.98
N PHE A 13 13.49 -5.33 20.36
CA PHE A 13 14.62 -5.39 19.44
C PHE A 13 15.37 -6.70 19.63
N VAL A 14 15.64 -7.41 18.53
CA VAL A 14 16.36 -8.68 18.56
C VAL A 14 17.78 -8.48 18.03
N ASN A 15 18.78 -8.74 18.88
CA ASN A 15 20.17 -8.91 18.44
C ASN A 15 20.41 -10.39 18.10
N ALA A 16 20.46 -10.73 16.80
CA ALA A 16 20.70 -12.09 16.32
C ALA A 16 22.19 -12.48 16.25
N SER A 17 23.09 -11.64 16.76
CA SER A 17 24.54 -11.86 16.80
C SER A 17 24.99 -12.48 18.13
N SER A 18 26.16 -13.14 18.13
CA SER A 18 26.84 -13.63 19.33
C SER A 18 27.61 -12.54 20.10
N GLY A 19 27.65 -11.29 19.59
CA GLY A 19 28.31 -10.15 20.22
C GLY A 19 27.36 -9.20 20.96
N SER A 20 27.92 -8.30 21.77
CA SER A 20 27.18 -7.23 22.46
C SER A 20 26.76 -6.12 21.48
N ALA A 21 25.61 -5.49 21.73
CA ALA A 21 25.12 -4.34 20.96
C ALA A 21 24.59 -3.26 21.90
N ASP A 22 24.90 -2.01 21.59
CA ASP A 22 24.28 -0.83 22.22
C ASP A 22 23.12 -0.35 21.35
N LEU A 23 22.00 0.01 21.97
CA LEU A 23 20.83 0.55 21.29
C LEU A 23 20.69 2.05 21.60
N ILE A 24 20.69 2.87 20.55
CA ILE A 24 20.27 4.26 20.61
C ILE A 24 19.04 4.38 19.72
N ALA A 25 17.92 4.80 20.30
CA ALA A 25 16.67 5.00 19.58
C ALA A 25 16.26 6.47 19.66
N ASP A 26 15.73 6.99 18.56
CA ASP A 26 15.08 8.29 18.48
C ASP A 26 13.62 8.08 18.09
N VAL A 27 12.72 8.89 18.64
CA VAL A 27 11.28 8.83 18.40
C VAL A 27 10.83 10.16 17.80
N PHE A 28 10.56 10.14 16.50
CA PHE A 28 9.91 11.25 15.80
C PHE A 28 8.42 10.97 15.65
N GLY A 29 7.65 11.33 16.69
CA GLY A 29 6.19 11.21 16.74
C GLY A 29 5.70 9.83 17.18
N TYR A 30 4.53 9.80 17.83
CA TYR A 30 3.80 8.58 18.15
C TYR A 30 2.31 8.86 17.98
N PHE A 31 1.56 7.84 17.56
CA PHE A 31 0.10 7.88 17.54
C PHE A 31 -0.46 6.97 18.63
N SER A 32 -1.51 7.42 19.29
CA SER A 32 -2.29 6.62 20.22
C SER A 32 -3.58 6.15 19.54
N THR A 33 -3.98 4.91 19.80
CA THR A 33 -5.32 4.45 19.45
C THR A 33 -6.32 5.14 20.38
N GLY A 34 -7.30 5.86 19.81
CA GLY A 34 -8.37 6.53 20.54
C GLY A 34 -9.74 6.14 19.98
N THR A 35 -10.79 6.25 20.80
CA THR A 35 -12.18 6.03 20.37
C THR A 35 -12.77 7.23 19.64
N ASP A 36 -12.00 8.31 19.51
CA ASP A 36 -12.46 9.59 19.02
C ASP A 36 -12.54 9.62 17.48
N LEU A 37 -11.80 8.74 16.81
CA LEU A 37 -11.78 8.54 15.36
C LEU A 37 -12.67 7.38 14.93
N SER A 38 -13.46 7.56 13.86
CA SER A 38 -14.28 6.48 13.29
C SER A 38 -14.53 6.63 11.79
N LEU A 39 -14.82 5.49 11.14
CA LEU A 39 -15.32 5.42 9.76
C LEU A 39 -16.84 5.22 9.81
N SER A 40 -17.59 6.26 9.44
CA SER A 40 -19.05 6.26 9.49
C SER A 40 -19.69 5.66 8.25
N SER A 41 -19.08 5.89 7.08
CA SER A 41 -19.56 5.35 5.81
C SER A 41 -18.41 5.10 4.84
N LEU A 42 -18.60 4.12 3.96
CA LEU A 42 -17.67 3.79 2.89
C LEU A 42 -18.44 3.06 1.77
N SER A 43 -18.37 3.58 0.55
CA SER A 43 -19.06 2.97 -0.58
C SER A 43 -18.44 3.36 -1.92
N PHE A 44 -18.38 2.40 -2.82
CA PHE A 44 -18.41 2.65 -4.26
C PHE A 44 -19.82 3.05 -4.70
N ALA A 45 -19.93 3.97 -5.67
CA ALA A 45 -21.22 4.41 -6.19
C ALA A 45 -21.93 3.31 -6.99
N SER A 46 -21.15 2.45 -7.66
CA SER A 46 -21.66 1.29 -8.39
C SER A 46 -20.96 0.01 -7.92
N PRO A 47 -21.69 -1.07 -7.62
CA PRO A 47 -21.08 -2.36 -7.27
C PRO A 47 -20.39 -3.02 -8.48
N THR A 48 -20.64 -2.52 -9.70
CA THR A 48 -20.06 -3.03 -10.94
C THR A 48 -19.72 -1.90 -11.90
N VAL A 49 -18.62 -2.03 -12.64
CA VAL A 49 -18.29 -1.16 -13.78
C VAL A 49 -17.84 -1.98 -14.99
N ASP A 50 -18.06 -1.44 -16.20
CA ASP A 50 -17.63 -2.06 -17.45
C ASP A 50 -16.61 -1.16 -18.15
N GLY A 51 -15.34 -1.56 -18.09
CA GLY A 51 -14.23 -0.85 -18.70
C GLY A 51 -13.87 -1.32 -20.12
N THR A 52 -14.64 -2.25 -20.71
CA THR A 52 -14.25 -2.93 -21.96
C THR A 52 -14.21 -2.02 -23.19
N ALA A 53 -14.91 -0.89 -23.19
CA ALA A 53 -14.95 0.05 -24.32
C ALA A 53 -13.78 1.05 -24.34
N SER A 54 -13.44 1.63 -23.19
CA SER A 54 -12.44 2.72 -23.10
C SER A 54 -11.80 2.89 -21.71
N GLY A 55 -11.98 1.91 -20.82
CA GLY A 55 -11.79 2.11 -19.37
C GLY A 55 -13.04 2.62 -18.69
N ALA A 56 -13.10 2.42 -17.38
CA ALA A 56 -14.22 2.86 -16.55
C ALA A 56 -13.72 3.53 -15.27
N SER A 57 -14.58 4.35 -14.69
CA SER A 57 -14.34 4.96 -13.39
C SER A 57 -15.58 4.82 -12.53
N ASP A 58 -15.37 4.66 -11.22
CA ASP A 58 -16.44 4.71 -10.23
C ASP A 58 -16.09 5.69 -9.13
N THR A 59 -17.10 6.30 -8.52
CA THR A 59 -16.87 7.20 -7.40
C THR A 59 -16.83 6.41 -6.10
N ALA A 60 -15.69 6.45 -5.41
CA ALA A 60 -15.60 6.05 -4.01
C ALA A 60 -15.95 7.24 -3.11
N THR A 61 -16.76 7.00 -2.09
CA THR A 61 -17.14 8.01 -1.09
C THR A 61 -16.96 7.42 0.30
N TRP A 62 -16.41 8.21 1.22
CA TRP A 62 -16.27 7.83 2.62
C TRP A 62 -16.54 9.01 3.55
N THR A 63 -17.09 8.70 4.72
CA THR A 63 -17.33 9.67 5.78
C THR A 63 -16.61 9.22 7.03
N ILE A 64 -15.86 10.12 7.65
CA ILE A 64 -15.16 9.88 8.91
C ILE A 64 -15.63 10.88 9.97
N ALA A 65 -15.36 10.57 11.22
CA ALA A 65 -15.58 11.47 12.34
C ALA A 65 -14.34 11.51 13.23
N ASP A 66 -13.98 12.71 13.66
CA ASP A 66 -13.11 12.99 14.78
C ASP A 66 -13.88 13.78 15.84
N THR A 67 -14.06 13.17 17.01
CA THR A 67 -14.79 13.74 18.15
C THR A 67 -13.86 14.33 19.21
N ASN A 68 -12.55 14.34 18.96
CA ASN A 68 -11.56 14.96 19.83
C ASN A 68 -11.73 16.48 19.81
N GLN A 69 -12.18 17.06 20.92
CA GLN A 69 -12.44 18.51 21.03
C GLN A 69 -11.18 19.37 20.92
N ASN A 70 -10.00 18.77 21.07
CA ASN A 70 -8.73 19.47 20.92
C ASN A 70 -8.17 19.38 19.50
N ALA A 71 -8.71 18.50 18.66
CA ALA A 71 -8.29 18.39 17.27
C ALA A 71 -8.75 19.63 16.48
N THR A 72 -7.90 20.06 15.56
CA THR A 72 -8.19 21.17 14.65
C THR A 72 -8.20 20.72 13.19
N THR A 73 -7.66 19.54 12.89
CA THR A 73 -7.70 18.94 11.57
C THR A 73 -7.72 17.42 11.63
N VAL A 74 -8.26 16.80 10.58
CA VAL A 74 -8.22 15.36 10.38
C VAL A 74 -7.73 15.07 8.95
N ASN A 75 -6.89 14.06 8.82
CA ASN A 75 -6.33 13.63 7.54
C ASN A 75 -6.12 12.12 7.51
N GLY A 76 -5.85 11.57 6.34
CA GLY A 76 -5.68 10.13 6.23
C GLY A 76 -5.43 9.65 4.82
N GLU A 77 -5.52 8.34 4.67
CA GLU A 77 -5.28 7.63 3.42
C GLU A 77 -6.34 6.56 3.20
N VAL A 78 -6.78 6.39 1.96
CA VAL A 78 -7.55 5.22 1.51
C VAL A 78 -6.74 4.43 0.49
N VAL A 79 -6.74 3.11 0.61
CA VAL A 79 -5.93 2.23 -0.24
C VAL A 79 -6.80 1.31 -1.08
N PHE A 80 -6.77 1.50 -2.40
CA PHE A 80 -7.46 0.67 -3.37
C PHE A 80 -6.53 -0.45 -3.86
N ARG A 81 -7.02 -1.68 -3.90
CA ARG A 81 -6.28 -2.83 -4.44
C ARG A 81 -7.21 -3.80 -5.15
N GLN A 82 -6.68 -4.49 -6.15
CA GLN A 82 -7.32 -5.66 -6.72
C GLN A 82 -7.24 -6.81 -5.70
N LEU A 83 -8.37 -7.47 -5.44
CA LEU A 83 -8.44 -8.57 -4.50
C LEU A 83 -7.93 -9.87 -5.15
N GLY A 84 -7.16 -10.64 -4.39
CA GLY A 84 -6.73 -11.98 -4.77
C GLY A 84 -7.77 -13.04 -4.45
N SER A 85 -7.49 -14.29 -4.83
CA SER A 85 -8.38 -15.44 -4.63
C SER A 85 -8.54 -15.88 -3.16
N LYS A 86 -7.78 -15.30 -2.24
CA LYS A 86 -7.84 -15.59 -0.80
C LYS A 86 -8.08 -14.29 -0.01
N PRO A 87 -8.74 -14.34 1.16
CA PRO A 87 -8.89 -13.18 2.03
C PRO A 87 -7.56 -12.48 2.32
N ASN A 88 -7.56 -11.15 2.33
CA ASN A 88 -6.39 -10.30 2.57
C ASN A 88 -5.18 -10.58 1.66
N THR A 89 -5.42 -11.17 0.48
CA THR A 89 -4.44 -11.24 -0.59
C THR A 89 -4.81 -10.26 -1.68
N TYR A 90 -3.79 -9.68 -2.31
CA TYR A 90 -3.98 -8.61 -3.28
C TYR A 90 -3.15 -8.89 -4.53
N VAL A 91 -3.58 -8.30 -5.64
CA VAL A 91 -2.91 -8.40 -6.94
C VAL A 91 -2.40 -7.02 -7.32
N GLY A 92 -1.18 -6.97 -7.87
CA GLY A 92 -0.56 -5.71 -8.30
C GLY A 92 -0.25 -4.72 -7.17
N GLN A 93 0.03 -3.49 -7.58
CA GLN A 93 0.36 -2.38 -6.69
C GLN A 93 -0.91 -1.75 -6.06
N PRO A 94 -0.80 -1.16 -4.86
CA PRO A 94 -1.86 -0.35 -4.30
C PRO A 94 -1.97 1.01 -5.00
N TYR A 95 -3.20 1.54 -5.06
CA TYR A 95 -3.46 2.96 -5.33
C TYR A 95 -3.79 3.62 -4.00
N ILE A 96 -3.04 4.66 -3.64
CA ILE A 96 -3.15 5.31 -2.33
C ILE A 96 -3.62 6.73 -2.57
N GLU A 97 -4.71 7.11 -1.91
CA GLU A 97 -5.25 8.46 -1.99
C GLU A 97 -5.28 9.09 -0.60
N GLU A 98 -4.59 10.21 -0.48
CA GLU A 98 -4.56 11.03 0.73
C GLU A 98 -5.77 11.97 0.77
N PHE A 99 -6.33 12.18 1.95
CA PHE A 99 -7.38 13.16 2.18
C PHE A 99 -7.07 14.03 3.40
N THR A 100 -7.49 15.29 3.36
CA THR A 100 -7.36 16.25 4.46
C THR A 100 -8.62 17.10 4.55
N LEU A 101 -9.07 17.39 5.78
CA LEU A 101 -10.23 18.23 6.02
C LEU A 101 -10.14 19.58 5.27
N GLY A 102 -11.19 19.91 4.53
CA GLY A 102 -11.27 21.16 3.77
C GLY A 102 -10.36 21.27 2.55
N GLN A 103 -9.62 20.21 2.20
CA GLN A 103 -8.72 20.21 1.04
C GLN A 103 -9.31 19.42 -0.13
N SER A 104 -9.15 19.98 -1.33
CA SER A 104 -9.56 19.35 -2.59
C SER A 104 -8.46 19.56 -3.62
N TYR A 105 -7.94 18.46 -4.17
CA TYR A 105 -6.88 18.49 -5.17
C TYR A 105 -7.36 17.90 -6.50
N SER A 106 -6.75 18.35 -7.60
CA SER A 106 -7.01 17.75 -8.91
C SER A 106 -6.47 16.32 -8.93
N ASN A 107 -7.30 15.36 -9.36
CA ASN A 107 -6.95 13.94 -9.47
C ASN A 107 -6.53 13.26 -8.16
N ALA A 108 -7.03 13.74 -7.02
CA ALA A 108 -6.87 13.08 -5.73
C ALA A 108 -8.21 13.06 -4.99
N ALA A 109 -8.21 12.51 -3.77
CA ALA A 109 -9.37 12.62 -2.91
C ALA A 109 -9.78 14.08 -2.71
N THR A 110 -11.08 14.32 -2.76
CA THR A 110 -11.71 15.63 -2.69
C THR A 110 -12.54 15.71 -1.42
N PHE A 111 -12.34 16.76 -0.62
CA PHE A 111 -13.27 17.10 0.45
C PHE A 111 -14.62 17.52 -0.15
N VAL A 112 -15.69 16.85 0.26
CA VAL A 112 -17.05 17.06 -0.25
C VAL A 112 -17.83 17.99 0.68
N SER A 113 -17.88 17.67 1.97
CA SER A 113 -18.68 18.41 2.95
C SER A 113 -18.33 18.04 4.39
N GLY A 114 -18.82 18.86 5.32
CA GLY A 114 -18.80 18.55 6.75
C GLY A 114 -17.75 19.33 7.55
N ASP A 115 -17.38 18.77 8.70
CA ASP A 115 -16.41 19.32 9.65
C ASP A 115 -15.63 18.16 10.33
N LEU A 116 -14.89 18.45 11.41
CA LEU A 116 -14.16 17.41 12.16
C LEU A 116 -15.08 16.28 12.65
N ALA A 117 -16.25 16.63 13.20
CA ALA A 117 -17.16 15.67 13.80
C ALA A 117 -17.84 14.78 12.75
N SER A 118 -17.91 15.23 11.50
CA SER A 118 -18.37 14.42 10.37
C SER A 118 -17.91 15.04 9.05
N SER A 119 -16.86 14.51 8.43
CA SER A 119 -16.36 14.96 7.13
C SER A 119 -16.48 13.87 6.06
N THR A 120 -16.94 14.26 4.88
CA THR A 120 -17.13 13.39 3.73
C THR A 120 -16.16 13.73 2.62
N TYR A 121 -15.61 12.69 2.00
CA TYR A 121 -14.62 12.77 0.93
C TYR A 121 -15.05 11.87 -0.22
N SER A 122 -14.58 12.20 -1.43
CA SER A 122 -14.76 11.34 -2.60
C SER A 122 -13.53 11.26 -3.46
N TYR A 123 -13.43 10.18 -4.24
CA TYR A 123 -12.39 9.99 -5.24
C TYR A 123 -12.96 9.27 -6.46
N GLN A 124 -12.56 9.71 -7.66
CA GLN A 124 -12.90 9.03 -8.90
C GLN A 124 -11.88 7.90 -9.15
N PHE A 125 -12.21 6.70 -8.69
CA PHE A 125 -11.37 5.53 -8.86
C PHE A 125 -11.43 5.03 -10.31
N VAL A 126 -10.29 5.06 -10.99
CA VAL A 126 -10.16 4.56 -12.37
C VAL A 126 -9.76 3.10 -12.34
N VAL A 127 -10.53 2.27 -13.04
CA VAL A 127 -10.24 0.86 -13.22
C VAL A 127 -9.38 0.66 -14.47
N PRO A 128 -8.29 -0.14 -14.42
CA PRO A 128 -7.46 -0.43 -15.59
C PRO A 128 -8.23 -1.11 -16.73
N ASN A 129 -7.91 -0.76 -17.98
CA ASN A 129 -8.57 -1.34 -19.17
C ASN A 129 -8.22 -2.82 -19.39
N TYR A 130 -7.01 -3.22 -18.98
CA TYR A 130 -6.51 -4.58 -19.13
C TYR A 130 -6.07 -5.16 -17.80
N THR A 131 -6.47 -6.40 -17.55
CA THR A 131 -5.97 -7.17 -16.39
C THR A 131 -5.70 -8.62 -16.78
N ALA A 132 -5.19 -9.41 -15.84
CA ALA A 132 -4.91 -10.82 -16.07
C ALA A 132 -6.16 -11.66 -16.37
N THR A 133 -7.36 -11.17 -16.01
CA THR A 133 -8.64 -11.88 -16.15
C THR A 133 -9.70 -10.92 -16.66
N ALA A 134 -10.66 -11.37 -17.47
CA ALA A 134 -11.72 -10.48 -18.02
C ALA A 134 -12.66 -9.87 -16.95
N SER A 135 -12.50 -10.27 -15.69
CA SER A 135 -13.17 -9.65 -14.55
C SER A 135 -12.23 -9.61 -13.35
N ALA A 136 -12.28 -8.49 -12.62
CA ALA A 136 -11.51 -8.27 -11.40
C ALA A 136 -12.39 -7.66 -10.31
N THR A 137 -12.18 -8.08 -9.07
CA THR A 137 -12.76 -7.40 -7.90
C THR A 137 -11.75 -6.41 -7.36
N TRP A 138 -12.16 -5.14 -7.31
CA TRP A 138 -11.40 -4.05 -6.70
C TRP A 138 -12.02 -3.72 -5.34
N GLY A 139 -11.19 -3.37 -4.38
CA GLY A 139 -11.66 -3.02 -3.05
C GLY A 139 -10.87 -1.88 -2.42
N ILE A 140 -11.53 -1.17 -1.53
CA ILE A 140 -10.89 -0.30 -0.53
C ILE A 140 -10.48 -1.24 0.60
N THR A 141 -9.17 -1.38 0.76
CA THR A 141 -8.54 -2.43 1.57
C THR A 141 -7.93 -1.91 2.86
N THR A 142 -7.64 -0.61 2.90
CA THR A 142 -7.17 0.10 4.08
C THR A 142 -7.83 1.47 4.12
N VAL A 143 -8.22 1.90 5.31
CA VAL A 143 -8.54 3.28 5.65
C VAL A 143 -7.73 3.66 6.87
N VAL A 144 -6.94 4.72 6.74
CA VAL A 144 -6.15 5.31 7.80
C VAL A 144 -6.74 6.68 8.13
N ILE A 145 -6.94 6.98 9.40
CA ILE A 145 -7.40 8.29 9.88
C ILE A 145 -6.43 8.76 10.96
N ASN A 146 -6.02 10.02 10.91
CA ASN A 146 -5.17 10.67 11.89
C ASN A 146 -5.70 12.07 12.23
N ASP A 147 -5.47 12.51 13.46
CA ASP A 147 -5.68 13.90 13.87
C ASP A 147 -4.35 14.60 14.20
N ASP A 148 -4.40 15.91 14.41
CA ASP A 148 -3.25 16.73 14.81
C ASP A 148 -2.87 16.59 16.30
N GLN A 149 -3.60 15.78 17.06
CA GLN A 149 -3.37 15.49 18.48
C GLN A 149 -2.74 14.10 18.70
N GLY A 150 -2.29 13.45 17.63
CA GLY A 150 -1.62 12.15 17.68
C GLY A 150 -2.58 10.98 17.89
N ARG A 151 -3.83 11.07 17.45
CA ARG A 151 -4.74 9.93 17.33
C ARG A 151 -4.59 9.26 15.97
N ARG A 152 -4.74 7.94 15.94
CA ARG A 152 -4.76 7.17 14.69
C ARG A 152 -5.74 6.01 14.76
N LEU A 153 -6.48 5.81 13.67
CA LEU A 153 -7.29 4.62 13.41
C LEU A 153 -6.81 3.94 12.12
N ASP A 154 -6.49 2.66 12.20
CA ASP A 154 -6.14 1.81 11.06
C ASP A 154 -7.23 0.74 10.87
N LEU A 155 -7.98 0.82 9.78
CA LEU A 155 -8.95 -0.19 9.37
C LEU A 155 -8.43 -0.92 8.14
N ALA A 156 -8.41 -2.25 8.16
CA ALA A 156 -7.93 -3.05 7.03
C ALA A 156 -8.70 -4.35 6.82
N GLY A 157 -8.72 -4.82 5.57
CA GLY A 157 -9.24 -6.14 5.19
C GLY A 157 -10.68 -6.35 5.64
N SER A 158 -10.91 -7.41 6.43
CA SER A 158 -12.24 -7.76 6.95
C SER A 158 -12.88 -6.71 7.86
N ALA A 159 -12.11 -5.76 8.41
CA ALA A 159 -12.68 -4.64 9.17
C ALA A 159 -13.56 -3.72 8.30
N LEU A 160 -13.39 -3.78 6.97
CA LEU A 160 -14.12 -2.96 6.01
C LEU A 160 -15.28 -3.72 5.34
N SER A 161 -15.45 -5.02 5.59
CA SER A 161 -16.41 -5.86 4.84
C SER A 161 -17.88 -5.59 5.16
N SER A 162 -18.18 -4.85 6.22
CA SER A 162 -19.54 -4.40 6.53
C SER A 162 -19.98 -3.20 5.69
N TYR A 163 -19.08 -2.61 4.91
CA TYR A 163 -19.32 -1.45 4.06
C TYR A 163 -19.43 -1.83 2.59
N GLY A 164 -19.82 -0.89 1.73
CA GLY A 164 -19.81 -1.04 0.27
C GLY A 164 -18.39 -0.93 -0.32
N ASN A 165 -17.41 -1.62 0.27
CA ASN A 165 -15.99 -1.38 0.03
C ASN A 165 -15.43 -2.08 -1.22
N THR A 166 -16.26 -2.73 -2.03
CA THR A 166 -15.82 -3.47 -3.22
C THR A 166 -16.67 -3.15 -4.45
N LEU A 167 -16.03 -3.19 -5.62
CA LEU A 167 -16.71 -3.19 -6.91
C LEU A 167 -16.15 -4.33 -7.78
N THR A 168 -16.97 -4.83 -8.70
CA THR A 168 -16.53 -5.78 -9.74
C THR A 168 -16.39 -5.07 -11.07
N ALA A 169 -15.20 -5.15 -11.66
CA ALA A 169 -14.93 -4.61 -12.97
C ALA A 169 -15.00 -5.71 -14.03
N THR A 170 -15.61 -5.40 -15.17
CA THR A 170 -15.43 -6.13 -16.42
C THR A 170 -14.35 -5.41 -17.24
N GLU A 171 -13.30 -6.13 -17.60
CA GLU A 171 -12.08 -5.60 -18.22
C GLU A 171 -11.65 -6.48 -19.40
N ILE A 172 -10.68 -6.03 -20.18
CA ILE A 172 -10.11 -6.83 -21.27
C ILE A 172 -9.01 -7.73 -20.71
N ALA A 173 -9.13 -9.04 -20.88
CA ALA A 173 -8.05 -9.95 -20.53
C ALA A 173 -6.80 -9.64 -21.38
N SER A 174 -5.66 -9.44 -20.70
CA SER A 174 -4.39 -9.22 -21.38
C SER A 174 -4.04 -10.40 -22.27
N SER A 175 -3.62 -10.09 -23.49
CA SER A 175 -3.09 -11.05 -24.47
C SER A 175 -1.57 -10.96 -24.60
N THR A 176 -0.92 -10.05 -23.87
CA THR A 176 0.54 -9.93 -23.83
C THR A 176 1.12 -10.78 -22.70
N THR A 177 2.29 -11.36 -22.95
CA THR A 177 3.10 -11.99 -21.90
C THR A 177 4.13 -10.96 -21.44
N PRO A 178 4.32 -10.77 -20.13
CA PRO A 178 5.38 -9.89 -19.64
C PRO A 178 6.74 -10.30 -20.18
N ALA A 179 7.48 -9.35 -20.73
CA ALA A 179 8.80 -9.57 -21.30
C ALA A 179 9.87 -8.92 -20.42
N THR A 180 11.08 -9.49 -20.44
CA THR A 180 12.28 -8.92 -19.81
C THR A 180 13.20 -8.37 -20.89
N ASP A 181 13.61 -7.11 -20.79
CA ASP A 181 14.48 -6.46 -21.78
C ASP A 181 15.90 -6.23 -21.27
N ASN A 182 16.13 -6.22 -19.95
CA ASN A 182 17.45 -5.94 -19.38
C ASN A 182 17.71 -6.68 -18.06
N THR A 183 18.13 -7.95 -18.17
CA THR A 183 18.62 -8.75 -17.03
C THR A 183 20.14 -8.80 -17.03
N GLY A 184 20.78 -8.35 -15.94
CA GLY A 184 22.24 -8.38 -15.87
C GLY A 184 22.83 -7.86 -14.57
N VAL A 185 24.12 -8.10 -14.39
CA VAL A 185 24.92 -7.54 -13.29
C VAL A 185 25.24 -6.09 -13.63
N MET A 186 24.77 -5.15 -12.82
CA MET A 186 25.06 -3.72 -12.98
C MET A 186 26.44 -3.35 -12.47
N TYR A 187 26.82 -3.93 -11.33
CA TYR A 187 28.01 -3.52 -10.61
C TYR A 187 28.50 -4.64 -9.69
N VAL A 188 29.81 -4.83 -9.67
CA VAL A 188 30.50 -5.68 -8.71
C VAL A 188 31.49 -4.79 -7.97
N SER A 189 31.23 -4.53 -6.70
CA SER A 189 32.22 -3.85 -5.86
C SER A 189 33.36 -4.82 -5.53
N ASN A 190 34.60 -4.38 -5.73
CA ASN A 190 35.79 -4.97 -5.12
C ASN A 190 36.10 -6.46 -5.40
N MET A 191 35.95 -6.95 -6.64
CA MET A 191 36.37 -8.33 -7.01
C MET A 191 37.74 -8.45 -7.67
N ALA A 192 38.41 -7.34 -8.00
CA ALA A 192 39.69 -7.41 -8.74
C ALA A 192 40.89 -7.88 -7.88
N SER A 193 40.73 -8.02 -6.56
CA SER A 193 41.84 -8.24 -5.63
C SER A 193 41.54 -9.16 -4.43
N VAL A 194 40.37 -9.79 -4.36
CA VAL A 194 40.00 -10.67 -3.23
C VAL A 194 40.15 -12.14 -3.64
N PRO A 195 41.12 -12.90 -3.10
CA PRO A 195 41.22 -14.34 -3.30
C PRO A 195 39.95 -15.04 -2.79
N ALA A 196 39.54 -16.12 -3.46
CA ALA A 196 38.25 -16.82 -3.31
C ALA A 196 37.89 -17.37 -1.91
N VAL A 197 38.64 -17.04 -0.85
CA VAL A 197 38.46 -17.59 0.50
C VAL A 197 38.78 -16.62 1.65
N ALA A 198 39.06 -15.34 1.39
CA ALA A 198 39.37 -14.40 2.45
C ALA A 198 38.14 -13.54 2.82
N TYR A 199 37.59 -13.75 4.02
CA TYR A 199 36.75 -12.75 4.67
C TYR A 199 37.70 -11.62 5.13
N ASP A 200 37.73 -10.52 4.40
CA ASP A 200 38.62 -9.37 4.66
C ASP A 200 37.94 -8.25 5.48
N GLY A 201 36.70 -8.49 5.93
CA GLY A 201 35.89 -7.48 6.63
C GLY A 201 35.33 -6.38 5.72
N VAL A 202 35.53 -6.47 4.40
CA VAL A 202 34.98 -5.54 3.41
C VAL A 202 33.72 -6.15 2.80
N ASN A 203 32.59 -5.45 2.94
CA ASN A 203 31.35 -5.85 2.30
C ASN A 203 31.51 -5.82 0.78
N THR A 204 31.46 -7.00 0.15
CA THR A 204 31.38 -7.16 -1.30
C THR A 204 29.91 -7.23 -1.69
N ALA A 205 29.46 -6.30 -2.52
CA ALA A 205 28.11 -6.28 -3.06
C ALA A 205 28.13 -6.50 -4.58
N ILE A 206 27.21 -7.35 -5.05
CA ILE A 206 26.85 -7.51 -6.46
C ILE A 206 25.45 -6.91 -6.62
N GLN A 207 25.31 -5.96 -7.54
CA GLN A 207 24.04 -5.34 -7.87
C GLN A 207 23.50 -5.90 -9.19
N TYR A 208 22.24 -6.32 -9.20
CA TYR A 208 21.53 -6.80 -10.39
C TYR A 208 20.52 -5.74 -10.88
N ARG A 209 20.35 -5.65 -12.21
CA ARG A 209 19.20 -5.01 -12.85
C ARG A 209 18.28 -6.08 -13.37
N LEU A 210 17.00 -5.93 -13.07
CA LEU A 210 15.92 -6.61 -13.75
C LEU A 210 14.95 -5.53 -14.23
N SER A 211 14.83 -5.39 -15.54
CA SER A 211 13.75 -4.65 -16.16
C SER A 211 12.77 -5.64 -16.78
N ALA A 212 11.50 -5.44 -16.47
CA ALA A 212 10.41 -6.17 -17.09
C ALA A 212 9.36 -5.15 -17.54
N TYR A 213 8.74 -5.39 -18.69
CA TYR A 213 7.61 -4.61 -19.20
C TYR A 213 6.43 -5.51 -19.64
N ASP A 214 5.21 -5.04 -19.43
CA ASP A 214 3.99 -5.55 -20.07
C ASP A 214 3.11 -4.33 -20.41
N ALA A 215 2.82 -4.13 -21.69
CA ALA A 215 2.23 -2.88 -22.19
C ALA A 215 0.71 -2.77 -21.98
N GLN A 216 0.04 -3.87 -21.61
CA GLN A 216 -1.41 -3.86 -21.40
C GLN A 216 -1.72 -3.76 -19.91
N SER A 217 -1.18 -4.70 -19.17
CA SER A 217 -1.60 -5.02 -17.82
C SER A 217 -0.47 -4.75 -16.81
N GLY A 218 0.78 -4.60 -17.26
CA GLY A 218 1.90 -4.39 -16.37
C GLY A 218 2.22 -5.65 -15.55
N PHE A 219 2.75 -5.46 -14.34
CA PHE A 219 3.21 -6.56 -13.47
C PHE A 219 2.25 -6.83 -12.32
N TRP A 220 1.65 -8.02 -12.33
CA TRP A 220 0.65 -8.40 -11.34
C TRP A 220 1.20 -9.30 -10.24
N ARG A 221 2.06 -10.25 -10.62
CA ARG A 221 2.69 -11.26 -9.77
C ARG A 221 4.01 -11.69 -10.38
N GLY A 222 4.98 -12.02 -9.53
CA GLY A 222 6.27 -12.53 -9.95
C GLY A 222 7.03 -13.05 -8.73
N THR A 223 8.05 -13.87 -8.99
CA THR A 223 9.04 -14.27 -7.97
C THR A 223 10.41 -13.99 -8.53
N LEU A 224 11.29 -13.43 -7.70
CA LEU A 224 12.71 -13.27 -8.03
C LEU A 224 13.47 -14.32 -7.23
N GLY A 225 14.07 -15.28 -7.94
CA GLY A 225 15.01 -16.24 -7.35
C GLY A 225 16.43 -15.80 -7.65
N LEU A 226 17.23 -15.59 -6.61
CA LEU A 226 18.68 -15.53 -6.72
C LEU A 226 19.23 -16.91 -6.31
N SER A 227 20.20 -17.45 -7.05
CA SER A 227 20.88 -18.67 -6.65
C SER A 227 22.39 -18.49 -6.85
N GLY A 228 23.15 -18.67 -5.78
CA GLY A 228 24.60 -18.78 -5.84
C GLY A 228 25.06 -20.21 -6.22
N PRO A 229 26.38 -20.45 -6.32
CA PRO A 229 26.94 -21.79 -6.54
C PRO A 229 26.53 -22.84 -5.49
N GLY A 230 26.00 -22.40 -4.33
CA GLY A 230 25.43 -23.24 -3.27
C GLY A 230 23.89 -23.37 -3.27
N GLY A 231 23.18 -22.79 -4.25
CA GLY A 231 21.73 -22.99 -4.42
C GLY A 231 20.81 -22.14 -3.53
N GLY A 232 21.32 -21.07 -2.91
CA GLY A 232 20.53 -20.09 -2.15
C GLY A 232 20.72 -18.66 -2.63
#